data_AF-A0A7W0J6H0-F1
#
_entry.id   AF-A0A7W0J6H0-F1
#
_cell.length_a   1.000
_cell.length_b   1.000
_cell.length_c   1.000
_cell.angle_alpha   90.00
_cell.angle_beta   90.00
_cell.angle_gamma   90.00
#
_symmetry.space_group_name_H-M   'P 1'
#
loop_
_entity.id
_entity.type
_entity.pdbx_description
1 polymer ?
#
loop_
_entity_poly.entity_id
_entity_poly.type
_entity_poly.pdbx_seq_one_letter_code
_entity_poly.pdbx_strand_id
1 'polypeptide(L)' 'MNILIIYDSVFGNTEKIAQSIAVTLGTQAISVSQADADQLRGLDLLVVGSPTR' A
#
# COMPACT_ATOMS: atom_id res chain seq x y z
N MET A 1 -13.22 6.10 -6.57
CA MET A 1 -12.39 6.52 -5.43
C MET A 1 -10.96 6.15 -5.76
N ASN A 2 -10.05 7.10 -5.74
CA ASN A 2 -8.65 6.91 -6.07
C ASN A 2 -7.88 6.50 -4.81
N ILE A 3 -7.51 5.21 -4.71
CA ILE A 3 -6.93 4.61 -3.51
C ILE A 3 -5.56 4.05 -3.83
N LEU A 4 -4.56 4.43 -3.04
CA LEU A 4 -3.22 3.86 -3.10
C LEU A 4 -2.87 3.20 -1.77
N ILE A 5 -2.35 1.98 -1.85
CA ILE A 5 -1.84 1.24 -0.68
C ILE A 5 -0.36 0.99 -0.91
N ILE A 6 0.48 1.51 -0.02
CA ILE A 6 1.93 1.33 -0.06
C ILE A 6 2.34 0.54 1.17
N TYR A 7 3.22 -0.44 0.99
CA TYR A 7 3.79 -1.18 2.11
C TYR A 7 5.31 -1.29 2.03
N ASP A 8 5.95 -1.32 3.19
CA ASP A 8 7.25 -1.93 3.37
C ASP A 8 7.09 -3.28 4.09
N SER A 9 7.97 -4.24 3.82
CA SER A 9 7.86 -5.59 4.37
C SER A 9 9.21 -6.29 4.37
N VAL A 10 9.68 -6.68 5.57
CA VAL A 10 10.92 -7.44 5.74
C VAL A 10 10.66 -8.94 5.71
N PHE A 11 9.58 -9.39 6.37
CA PHE A 11 9.24 -10.81 6.54
C PHE A 11 8.00 -11.25 5.76
N GLY A 12 7.40 -10.37 4.95
CA GLY A 12 6.17 -10.66 4.19
C GLY A 12 4.86 -10.45 4.96
N ASN A 13 4.90 -10.18 6.26
CA ASN A 13 3.66 -10.01 7.05
C ASN A 13 2.89 -8.75 6.67
N THR A 14 3.57 -7.61 6.58
CA THR A 14 2.94 -6.34 6.20
C THR A 14 2.37 -6.40 4.77
N GLU A 15 3.08 -7.08 3.86
CA GLU A 15 2.60 -7.33 2.50
C GLU A 15 1.27 -8.11 2.49
N LYS A 16 1.17 -9.21 3.24
CA LYS A 16 -0.08 -10.00 3.33
C LYS A 16 -1.26 -9.18 3.85
N ILE A 17 -1.01 -8.31 4.84
CA ILE A 17 -2.02 -7.39 5.36
C ILE A 17 -2.42 -6.38 4.30
N ALA A 18 -1.44 -5.75 3.63
CA ALA A 18 -1.69 -4.78 2.57
C ALA A 18 -2.47 -5.38 1.38
N GLN A 19 -2.12 -6.60 0.96
CA GLN A 19 -2.86 -7.35 -0.06
C GLN A 19 -4.30 -7.63 0.38
N SER A 20 -4.53 -7.99 1.64
CA SER A 20 -5.88 -8.23 2.16
C SER A 20 -6.73 -6.95 2.13
N ILE A 21 -6.14 -5.81 2.54
CA ILE A 21 -6.81 -4.50 2.46
C ILE A 21 -7.11 -4.14 0.99
N ALA A 22 -6.14 -4.37 0.09
CA ALA A 22 -6.29 -4.11 -1.34
C ALA A 22 -7.44 -4.89 -1.96
N VAL A 23 -7.57 -6.18 -1.63
CA VAL A 23 -8.69 -7.03 -2.07
C VAL A 23 -10.03 -6.49 -1.57
N THR A 24 -10.12 -6.11 -0.28
CA THR A 24 -11.36 -5.55 0.29
C THR A 24 -11.77 -4.23 -0.35
N LEU A 25 -10.80 -3.38 -0.70
CA LEU A 25 -11.03 -2.07 -1.30
C LEU A 25 -11.10 -2.12 -2.84
N GLY A 26 -10.88 -3.27 -3.47
CA GLY A 26 -10.86 -3.41 -4.92
C GLY A 26 -9.74 -2.62 -5.61
N THR A 27 -8.58 -2.49 -4.95
CA THR A 27 -7.40 -1.76 -5.47
C THR A 27 -6.14 -2.65 -5.42
N GLN A 28 -4.97 -2.08 -5.70
CA GLN A 28 -3.68 -2.74 -5.61
C GLN A 28 -2.86 -2.22 -4.41
N ALA A 29 -2.03 -3.10 -3.86
CA ALA A 29 -0.99 -2.73 -2.91
C ALA A 29 0.38 -2.86 -3.58
N ILE A 30 1.22 -1.85 -3.42
CA ILE A 30 2.57 -1.81 -4.00
C ILE A 30 3.63 -1.72 -2.90
N SER A 31 4.80 -2.29 -3.15
CA SER A 31 5.96 -2.07 -2.29
C SER A 31 6.38 -0.60 -2.37
N VAL A 32 6.86 -0.02 -1.27
CA VAL A 32 7.44 1.33 -1.25
C VAL A 32 8.57 1.50 -2.27
N SER A 33 9.29 0.42 -2.59
CA SER A 33 10.33 0.41 -3.63
C SER A 33 9.82 0.62 -5.06
N GLN A 34 8.53 0.40 -5.29
CA GLN A 34 7.85 0.55 -6.58
C GLN A 34 6.96 1.79 -6.63
N ALA A 35 6.85 2.52 -5.51
CA ALA A 35 6.02 3.71 -5.42
C ALA A 35 6.71 4.90 -6.09
N ASP A 36 5.93 5.64 -6.88
CA ASP A 36 6.35 6.89 -7.50
C ASP A 36 5.59 8.07 -6.89
N ALA A 37 6.26 9.23 -6.77
CA ALA A 37 5.69 10.41 -6.15
C ALA A 37 4.48 10.98 -6.91
N ASP A 38 4.41 10.81 -8.24
CA ASP A 38 3.27 11.27 -9.04
C ASP A 38 1.99 10.47 -8.72
N GLN A 39 2.11 9.23 -8.24
CA GLN A 39 0.98 8.41 -7.80
C GLN A 39 0.29 8.95 -6.54
N LEU A 40 0.94 9.86 -5.80
CA LEU A 40 0.38 10.47 -4.59
C LEU A 40 -0.63 11.59 -4.89
N ARG A 41 -0.72 12.05 -6.15
CA ARG A 41 -1.61 13.15 -6.53
C ARG A 41 -3.05 12.69 -6.72
N GLY A 42 -3.99 13.47 -6.18
CA GLY A 42 -5.42 13.27 -6.40
C GLY A 42 -5.98 11.97 -5.80
N LEU A 43 -5.31 11.40 -4.80
CA LEU A 43 -5.81 10.28 -4.02
C LEU A 43 -6.94 10.74 -3.08
N ASP A 44 -8.00 9.96 -3.02
CA ASP A 44 -9.05 10.10 -2.01
C ASP A 44 -8.64 9.41 -0.69
N LEU A 45 -7.79 8.37 -0.79
CA LEU A 45 -7.28 7.60 0.35
C LEU A 45 -5.87 7.08 0.07
N LEU A 46 -4.98 7.28 1.04
CA LEU A 46 -3.66 6.67 1.09
C LEU A 46 -3.57 5.79 2.33
N VAL A 47 -3.19 4.52 2.14
CA VAL A 47 -2.88 3.58 3.24
C VAL A 47 -1.40 3.24 3.17
N VAL A 48 -0.71 3.38 4.30
CA VAL A 48 0.73 3.09 4.42
C VAL A 48 0.97 2.10 5.55
N GLY A 49 1.72 1.04 5.26
CA GLY A 49 2.10 0.01 6.24
C GLY A 49 3.61 -0.19 6.28
N SER A 50 4.19 -0.28 7.48
CA SER A 50 5.61 -0.59 7.68
C SER A 50 5.75 -1.53 8.88
N PRO A 51 6.69 -2.48 8.87
CA PRO A 51 7.03 -3.22 10.08
C PRO A 51 7.62 -2.28 11.15
N THR A 52 7.36 -2.57 12.42
CA THR A 52 8.11 -2.00 13.55
C THR A 52 9.30 -2.89 13.89
N ARG A 53 10.38 -2.30 14.41
CA ARG A 53 11.58 -3.03 14.84
C ARG A 53 11.69 -3.07 16.35
#